data_AF-A0A1Y1L436-F1
#
_entry.id   AF-A0A1Y1L436-F1
#
_cell.length_a   1.000
_cell.length_b   1.000
_cell.length_c   1.000
_cell.angle_alpha   90.00
_cell.angle_beta   90.00
_cell.angle_gamma   90.00
#
_symmetry.space_group_name_H-M   'P 1'
#
loop_
_entity.id
_entity.type
_entity.pdbx_description
1 polymer ?
#
loop_
_entity_poly.entity_id
_entity_poly.type
_entity_poly.pdbx_seq_one_letter_code
_entity_poly.pdbx_strand_id
1 'polypeptide(L)'
;MSRFGVESLQNIQEKTKENVPLNTIKTKNMVWKQFSSFCADRNIELMETTSNEQLANILTDWAFNMRKSNGENYKENVVKTMWNQTAKMIQDKYFNEFNREIDPFKNPTFKVARDARNAKRRTLQVDPTKRTTSSTALDKKDIIAMMNVWNENTPEGLQRKLFIIISVELAWRGNEGLTALVHHFK
;
A
#
# COMPACT_ATOMS: atom_id res chain seq x y z
N MET A 1 8.80 -21.06 32.73
CA MET A 1 8.25 -19.94 31.95
C MET A 1 8.01 -20.41 30.52
N SER A 2 6.77 -20.29 30.02
CA SER A 2 6.48 -20.56 28.59
C SER A 2 7.25 -19.57 27.73
N ARG A 3 7.84 -20.04 26.63
CA ARG A 3 8.51 -19.21 25.61
C ARG A 3 7.56 -18.17 24.98
N PHE A 4 6.25 -18.40 25.09
CA PHE A 4 5.20 -17.56 24.50
C PHE A 4 4.22 -17.07 25.57
N GLY A 5 3.78 -15.82 25.43
CA GLY A 5 2.79 -15.20 26.31
C GLY A 5 1.42 -15.88 26.26
N VAL A 6 0.64 -15.71 27.32
CA VAL A 6 -0.69 -16.34 27.51
C VAL A 6 -1.82 -15.32 27.29
N GLU A 7 -1.65 -14.38 26.35
CA GLU A 7 -2.70 -13.40 26.07
C GLU A 7 -3.91 -14.08 25.42
N SER A 8 -5.11 -13.66 25.82
CA SER A 8 -6.36 -14.16 25.25
C SER A 8 -6.49 -13.73 23.78
N LEU A 9 -7.14 -14.58 22.97
CA LEU A 9 -7.46 -14.26 21.57
C LEU A 9 -8.16 -12.91 21.41
N GLN A 10 -9.02 -12.56 22.37
CA GLN A 10 -9.77 -11.31 22.38
C GLN A 10 -8.86 -10.09 22.60
N ASN A 11 -7.95 -10.15 23.57
CA ASN A 11 -6.96 -9.08 23.79
C ASN A 11 -6.01 -8.91 22.59
N ILE A 12 -5.60 -10.02 21.97
CA ILE A 12 -4.78 -9.99 20.75
C ILE A 12 -5.54 -9.29 19.62
N GLN A 13 -6.82 -9.62 19.42
CA GLN A 13 -7.65 -9.01 18.39
C GLN A 13 -7.87 -7.50 18.63
N GLU A 14 -8.10 -7.08 19.87
CA GLU A 14 -8.25 -5.67 20.25
C GLU A 14 -6.96 -4.88 20.00
N LYS A 15 -5.82 -5.36 20.50
CA LYS A 15 -4.51 -4.71 20.28
C LYS A 15 -4.11 -4.65 18.80
N THR A 16 -4.54 -5.63 18.00
CA THR A 16 -4.29 -5.65 16.55
C THR A 16 -5.10 -4.59 15.83
N LYS A 17 -6.30 -4.26 16.30
CA LYS A 17 -7.14 -3.19 15.74
C LYS A 17 -6.62 -1.80 16.12
N GLU A 18 -6.12 -1.64 17.34
CA GLU A 18 -5.60 -0.35 17.85
C GLU A 18 -4.30 0.10 17.17
N ASN A 19 -3.45 -0.84 16.74
CA ASN A 19 -2.13 -0.53 16.19
C ASN A 19 -2.06 -0.46 14.66
N VAL A 20 -3.20 -0.41 13.95
CA VAL A 20 -3.17 -0.27 12.49
C VAL A 20 -2.80 1.17 12.11
N PRO A 21 -1.74 1.40 11.33
CA PRO A 21 -1.38 2.75 10.90
C PRO A 21 -2.53 3.44 10.15
N LEU A 22 -2.81 4.71 10.46
CA LEU A 22 -3.88 5.49 9.82
C LEU A 22 -3.78 5.49 8.29
N ASN A 23 -2.56 5.52 7.75
CA ASN A 23 -2.33 5.44 6.31
C ASN A 23 -2.85 4.13 5.72
N THR A 24 -2.66 3.01 6.41
CA THR A 24 -3.19 1.70 6.00
C THR A 24 -4.71 1.71 5.96
N ILE A 25 -5.37 2.29 6.97
CA ILE A 25 -6.84 2.42 7.00
C ILE A 25 -7.34 3.26 5.82
N LYS A 26 -6.72 4.43 5.59
CA LYS A 26 -7.06 5.32 4.47
C LYS A 26 -6.88 4.63 3.12
N THR A 27 -5.77 3.91 2.92
CA THR A 27 -5.51 3.15 1.69
C THR A 27 -6.56 2.05 1.49
N LYS A 28 -6.90 1.28 2.53
CA LYS A 28 -7.95 0.25 2.46
C LYS A 28 -9.29 0.84 2.00
N ASN A 29 -9.74 1.90 2.65
CA ASN A 29 -11.01 2.55 2.33
C ASN A 29 -11.03 3.12 0.90
N MET A 30 -9.93 3.72 0.46
CA MET A 30 -9.80 4.25 -0.90
C MET A 30 -9.86 3.14 -1.95
N VAL A 31 -9.13 2.04 -1.74
CA VAL A 31 -9.14 0.90 -2.67
C VAL A 31 -10.52 0.24 -2.71
N TRP A 32 -11.18 0.07 -1.56
CA TRP A 32 -12.51 -0.51 -1.51
C TRP A 32 -13.52 0.36 -2.24
N LYS A 33 -13.51 1.68 -1.99
CA LYS A 33 -14.40 2.62 -2.69
C LYS A 33 -14.27 2.51 -4.21
N GLN A 34 -13.04 2.47 -4.73
CA GLN A 34 -12.83 2.33 -6.18
C GLN A 34 -13.31 0.98 -6.72
N PHE A 35 -13.07 -0.10 -5.96
CA PHE A 35 -13.56 -1.42 -6.35
C PHE A 35 -15.10 -1.49 -6.31
N SER A 36 -15.74 -0.90 -5.30
CA SER A 36 -17.21 -0.80 -5.23
C SER A 36 -17.78 0.00 -6.40
N SER A 37 -17.16 1.11 -6.80
CA SER A 37 -17.56 1.84 -8.01
C SER A 37 -17.42 0.98 -9.27
N PHE A 38 -16.32 0.25 -9.41
CA PHE A 38 -16.11 -0.68 -10.52
C PHE A 38 -17.19 -1.78 -10.58
N CYS A 39 -17.58 -2.33 -9.42
CA CYS A 39 -18.66 -3.31 -9.33
C CYS A 39 -20.01 -2.69 -9.70
N ALA A 40 -20.32 -1.49 -9.20
CA ALA A 40 -21.55 -0.77 -9.52
C ALA A 40 -21.68 -0.48 -11.02
N ASP A 41 -20.60 -0.02 -11.67
CA ASP A 41 -20.58 0.27 -13.12
C ASP A 41 -20.85 -0.98 -13.98
N ARG A 42 -20.63 -2.18 -13.43
CA ARG A 42 -20.81 -3.47 -14.11
C ARG A 42 -22.04 -4.24 -13.61
N ASN A 43 -22.85 -3.64 -12.75
CA ASN A 43 -23.98 -4.29 -12.07
C ASN A 43 -23.55 -5.60 -11.37
N ILE A 44 -22.36 -5.62 -10.77
CA ILE A 44 -21.84 -6.75 -10.00
C ILE A 44 -22.21 -6.54 -8.53
N GLU A 45 -22.93 -7.50 -7.97
CA GLU A 45 -23.24 -7.55 -6.54
C GLU A 45 -22.54 -8.76 -5.90
N LEU A 46 -21.82 -8.53 -4.80
CA LEU A 46 -21.12 -9.58 -4.05
C LEU A 46 -22.09 -10.23 -3.07
N MET A 47 -22.74 -11.29 -3.51
CA MET A 47 -23.69 -12.07 -2.72
C MET A 47 -23.03 -13.29 -2.10
N GLU A 48 -23.67 -13.88 -1.10
CA GLU A 48 -23.25 -15.15 -0.48
C GLU A 48 -23.09 -16.28 -1.52
N THR A 49 -24.00 -16.29 -2.50
CA THR A 49 -24.09 -17.30 -3.57
C THR A 49 -23.04 -17.15 -4.66
N THR A 50 -22.25 -16.06 -4.67
CA THR A 50 -21.22 -15.84 -5.69
C THR A 50 -20.15 -16.93 -5.59
N SER A 51 -19.98 -17.72 -6.64
CA SER A 51 -19.06 -18.85 -6.64
C SER A 51 -17.59 -18.38 -6.61
N ASN A 52 -16.66 -19.27 -6.22
CA ASN A 52 -15.22 -18.95 -6.27
C ASN A 52 -14.76 -18.61 -7.70
N GLU A 53 -15.38 -19.20 -8.71
CA GLU A 53 -15.10 -18.93 -10.12
C GLU A 53 -15.57 -17.54 -10.53
N GLN A 54 -16.77 -17.13 -10.08
CA GLN A 54 -17.27 -15.78 -10.30
C GLN A 54 -16.39 -14.75 -9.60
N LEU A 55 -15.98 -15.00 -8.36
CA LEU A 55 -15.04 -14.13 -7.65
C LEU A 55 -13.68 -14.04 -8.35
N ALA A 56 -13.18 -15.16 -8.90
CA ALA A 56 -11.97 -15.17 -9.70
C ALA A 56 -12.13 -14.36 -10.99
N ASN A 57 -13.28 -14.44 -11.66
CA ASN A 57 -13.58 -13.64 -12.86
C ASN A 57 -13.66 -12.14 -12.55
N ILE A 58 -14.32 -11.76 -11.45
CA ILE A 58 -14.39 -10.36 -10.99
C ILE A 58 -12.99 -9.83 -10.69
N LEU A 59 -12.15 -10.59 -9.98
CA LEU A 59 -10.78 -10.20 -9.69
C LEU A 59 -9.88 -10.17 -10.93
N THR A 60 -10.18 -11.00 -11.93
CA THR A 60 -9.50 -11.00 -13.24
C THR A 60 -9.84 -9.72 -14.00
N ASP A 61 -11.13 -9.36 -14.07
CA ASP A 61 -11.61 -8.16 -14.72
C ASP A 61 -11.06 -6.90 -14.03
N TRP A 62 -11.13 -6.87 -12.70
CA TRP A 62 -10.56 -5.81 -11.88
C TRP A 62 -9.06 -5.61 -12.15
N ALA A 63 -8.29 -6.71 -12.27
CA ALA A 63 -6.85 -6.63 -12.53
C ALA A 63 -6.52 -5.90 -13.86
N PHE A 64 -7.32 -6.12 -14.91
CA PHE A 64 -7.06 -5.53 -16.23
C PHE A 64 -7.61 -4.10 -16.38
N ASN A 65 -8.75 -3.82 -15.74
CA ASN A 65 -9.51 -2.60 -15.92
C ASN A 65 -9.30 -1.52 -14.86
N MET A 66 -8.50 -1.80 -13.83
CA MET A 66 -8.11 -0.81 -12.82
C MET A 66 -7.37 0.40 -13.44
N ARG A 67 -7.94 1.60 -13.26
CA ARG A 67 -7.43 2.87 -13.79
C ARG A 67 -7.66 4.01 -12.79
N LYS A 68 -6.88 5.08 -12.95
CA LYS A 68 -7.08 6.33 -12.22
C LYS A 68 -8.42 6.98 -12.64
N SER A 69 -8.90 7.92 -11.82
CA SER A 69 -10.09 8.73 -12.14
C SER A 69 -9.96 9.52 -13.45
N ASN A 70 -8.75 9.90 -13.86
CA ASN A 70 -8.49 10.55 -15.14
C ASN A 70 -8.34 9.57 -16.33
N GLY A 71 -8.63 8.27 -16.14
CA GLY A 71 -8.54 7.24 -17.17
C GLY A 71 -7.14 6.68 -17.43
N GLU A 72 -6.10 7.27 -16.83
CA GLU A 72 -4.73 6.78 -16.99
C GLU A 72 -4.48 5.45 -16.28
N ASN A 73 -3.53 4.68 -16.81
CA ASN A 73 -3.01 3.51 -16.11
C ASN A 73 -2.20 3.93 -14.86
N TYR A 74 -2.39 3.15 -13.80
CA TYR A 74 -1.52 3.14 -12.63
C TYR A 74 -0.10 2.66 -12.94
N LYS A 75 0.83 2.91 -12.01
CA LYS A 75 2.13 2.24 -11.99
C LYS A 75 1.95 0.76 -11.63
N GLU A 76 2.85 -0.11 -12.08
CA GLU A 76 2.73 -1.56 -11.90
C GLU A 76 2.60 -1.99 -10.43
N ASN A 77 3.36 -1.34 -9.53
CA ASN A 77 3.33 -1.68 -8.10
C ASN A 77 2.04 -1.23 -7.41
N VAL A 78 1.41 -0.17 -7.93
CA VAL A 78 0.10 0.28 -7.46
C VAL A 78 -0.96 -0.75 -7.84
N VAL A 79 -0.93 -1.28 -9.08
CA VAL A 79 -1.83 -2.36 -9.51
C VAL A 79 -1.69 -3.59 -8.60
N LYS A 80 -0.44 -4.00 -8.28
CA LYS A 80 -0.20 -5.11 -7.35
C LYS A 80 -0.82 -4.85 -5.98
N THR A 81 -0.55 -3.67 -5.42
CA THR A 81 -1.00 -3.28 -4.08
C THR A 81 -2.52 -3.24 -4.00
N MET A 82 -3.16 -2.56 -4.95
CA MET A 82 -4.60 -2.45 -5.03
C MET A 82 -5.27 -3.81 -5.21
N TRP A 83 -4.79 -4.64 -6.14
CA TRP A 83 -5.36 -5.97 -6.35
C TRP A 83 -5.25 -6.84 -5.09
N ASN A 84 -4.08 -6.88 -4.44
CA ASN A 84 -3.88 -7.65 -3.22
C ASN A 84 -4.79 -7.16 -2.09
N GLN A 85 -4.94 -5.83 -1.96
CA GLN A 85 -5.80 -5.24 -0.95
C GLN A 85 -7.28 -5.57 -1.21
N THR A 86 -7.73 -5.50 -2.47
CA THR A 86 -9.08 -5.93 -2.88
C THR A 86 -9.30 -7.41 -2.57
N ALA A 87 -8.39 -8.29 -3.00
CA ALA A 87 -8.50 -9.73 -2.76
C ALA A 87 -8.60 -10.05 -1.26
N LYS A 88 -7.81 -9.35 -0.43
CA LYS A 88 -7.88 -9.50 1.03
C LYS A 88 -9.20 -9.00 1.61
N MET A 89 -9.73 -7.87 1.13
CA MET A 89 -11.02 -7.34 1.58
C MET A 89 -12.19 -8.23 1.17
N ILE A 90 -12.15 -8.85 -0.02
CA ILE A 90 -13.15 -9.86 -0.43
C ILE A 90 -13.04 -11.09 0.49
N GLN A 91 -11.84 -11.58 0.76
CA GLN A 91 -11.63 -12.68 1.71
C GLN A 91 -12.23 -12.34 3.09
N ASP A 92 -11.92 -11.16 3.62
CA ASP A 92 -12.43 -10.73 4.92
C ASP A 92 -13.96 -10.54 4.89
N LYS A 93 -14.54 -10.04 3.80
CA LYS A 93 -16.00 -9.90 3.62
C LYS A 93 -16.70 -11.27 3.65
N TYR A 94 -16.24 -12.22 2.85
CA TYR A 94 -16.87 -13.55 2.77
C TYR A 94 -16.73 -14.35 4.06
N PHE A 95 -15.60 -14.20 4.75
CA PHE A 95 -15.42 -14.82 6.06
C PHE A 95 -16.34 -14.20 7.12
N ASN A 96 -16.38 -12.87 7.23
CA ASN A 96 -17.12 -12.20 8.30
C ASN A 96 -18.64 -12.17 8.07
N GLU A 97 -19.10 -11.99 6.84
CA GLU A 97 -20.53 -11.83 6.54
C GLU A 97 -21.22 -13.16 6.20
N PHE A 98 -20.50 -14.09 5.56
CA PHE A 98 -21.08 -15.34 5.05
C PHE A 98 -20.46 -16.59 5.66
N ASN A 99 -19.54 -16.44 6.63
CA ASN A 99 -18.80 -17.55 7.24
C ASN A 99 -18.16 -18.51 6.22
N ARG A 100 -17.73 -17.97 5.08
CA ARG A 100 -17.17 -18.74 3.97
C ARG A 100 -15.69 -18.46 3.82
N GLU A 101 -14.90 -19.51 4.01
CA GLU A 101 -13.46 -19.44 3.80
C GLU A 101 -13.11 -19.44 2.31
N ILE A 102 -12.44 -18.38 1.88
CA ILE A 102 -11.84 -18.28 0.54
C ILE A 102 -10.37 -17.87 0.69
N ASP A 103 -9.50 -18.38 -0.18
CA ASP A 103 -8.10 -17.97 -0.24
C ASP A 103 -7.73 -17.58 -1.69
N PRO A 104 -7.89 -16.30 -2.07
CA PRO A 104 -7.54 -15.82 -3.41
C PRO A 104 -6.04 -15.94 -3.74
N PHE A 105 -5.18 -16.16 -2.75
CA PHE A 105 -3.73 -16.17 -2.91
C PHE A 105 -3.17 -17.58 -3.15
N LYS A 106 -3.81 -18.61 -2.59
CA LYS A 106 -3.37 -20.00 -2.73
C LYS A 106 -4.30 -20.86 -3.57
N ASN A 107 -5.61 -20.64 -3.49
CA ASN A 107 -6.59 -21.51 -4.14
C ASN A 107 -6.36 -21.53 -5.68
N PRO A 108 -6.34 -22.73 -6.32
CA PRO A 108 -6.16 -22.87 -7.76
C PRO A 108 -7.19 -22.14 -8.62
N THR A 109 -8.45 -22.03 -8.19
CA THR A 109 -9.52 -21.32 -8.93
C THR A 109 -9.15 -19.86 -9.20
N PHE A 110 -8.40 -19.23 -8.29
CA PHE A 110 -7.96 -17.85 -8.41
C PHE A 110 -6.63 -17.68 -9.17
N LYS A 111 -6.04 -18.78 -9.67
CA LYS A 111 -4.78 -18.72 -10.44
C LYS A 111 -4.92 -17.78 -11.64
N VAL A 112 -6.04 -17.85 -12.35
CA VAL A 112 -6.32 -16.99 -13.51
C VAL A 112 -6.32 -15.51 -13.11
N ALA A 113 -6.94 -15.16 -11.99
CA ALA A 113 -6.96 -13.79 -11.48
C ALA A 113 -5.56 -13.27 -11.08
N ARG A 114 -4.74 -14.14 -10.47
CA ARG A 114 -3.34 -13.82 -10.14
C ARG A 114 -2.49 -13.63 -11.41
N ASP A 115 -2.70 -14.48 -12.41
CA ASP A 115 -2.01 -14.44 -13.70
C ASP A 115 -2.40 -13.17 -14.47
N ALA A 116 -3.68 -12.77 -14.45
CA ALA A 116 -4.18 -11.53 -15.03
C ALA A 116 -3.51 -10.28 -14.42
N ARG A 117 -3.44 -10.22 -13.08
CA ARG A 117 -2.69 -9.16 -12.37
C ARG A 117 -1.22 -9.16 -12.79
N ASN A 118 -0.58 -10.32 -12.84
CA ASN A 118 0.83 -10.41 -13.23
C ASN A 118 1.05 -9.99 -14.70
N ALA A 119 0.15 -10.37 -15.60
CA ALA A 119 0.19 -9.98 -17.00
C ALA A 119 0.07 -8.46 -17.16
N LYS A 120 -0.95 -7.84 -16.53
CA LYS A 120 -1.11 -6.37 -16.54
C LYS A 120 0.15 -5.66 -16.02
N ARG A 121 0.74 -6.17 -14.93
CA ARG A 121 1.99 -5.62 -14.38
C ARG A 121 3.14 -5.71 -15.36
N ARG A 122 3.33 -6.84 -16.04
CA ARG A 122 4.37 -7.00 -17.07
C ARG A 122 4.17 -6.01 -18.21
N THR A 123 2.94 -5.82 -18.69
CA THR A 123 2.64 -4.81 -19.71
C THR A 123 3.02 -3.41 -19.26
N LEU A 124 2.67 -3.03 -18.02
CA LEU A 124 3.02 -1.72 -17.47
C LEU A 124 4.52 -1.57 -17.20
N GLN A 125 5.25 -2.65 -16.93
CA GLN A 125 6.69 -2.60 -16.72
C GLN A 125 7.49 -2.32 -18.00
N VAL A 126 6.91 -2.53 -19.18
CA VAL A 126 7.55 -2.17 -20.46
C VAL A 126 7.71 -0.65 -20.58
N ASP A 127 6.77 0.12 -20.03
CA ASP A 127 6.82 1.58 -19.99
C ASP A 127 7.67 2.07 -18.80
N PRO A 128 8.80 2.77 -19.03
CA PRO A 128 9.65 3.31 -17.98
C PRO A 128 8.93 4.22 -16.98
N THR A 129 7.91 4.96 -17.42
CA THR A 129 7.14 5.88 -16.57
C THR A 129 6.20 5.16 -15.60
N LYS A 130 5.83 3.91 -15.93
CA LYS A 130 4.91 3.07 -15.15
C LYS A 130 5.65 2.01 -14.33
N ARG A 131 6.93 1.77 -14.63
CA ARG A 131 7.83 0.94 -13.85
C ARG A 131 8.15 1.60 -12.50
N THR A 132 8.28 0.77 -11.46
CA THR A 132 8.85 1.21 -10.19
C THR A 132 10.36 1.37 -10.36
N THR A 133 10.86 2.59 -10.22
CA THR A 133 12.29 2.88 -10.17
C THR A 133 12.67 3.23 -8.74
N SER A 134 13.83 2.74 -8.31
CA SER A 134 14.44 3.22 -7.07
C SER A 134 14.88 4.67 -7.29
N SER A 135 14.79 5.48 -6.23
CA SER A 135 15.40 6.80 -6.23
C SER A 135 16.91 6.65 -6.42
N THR A 136 17.49 7.41 -7.34
CA THR A 136 18.94 7.57 -7.44
C THR A 136 19.44 8.37 -6.25
N ALA A 137 20.56 7.96 -5.66
CA ALA A 137 21.21 8.75 -4.63
C ALA A 137 21.60 10.12 -5.22
N LEU A 138 21.36 11.19 -4.46
CA LEU A 138 21.83 12.52 -4.81
C LEU A 138 23.35 12.55 -4.80
N ASP A 139 23.94 13.31 -5.70
CA ASP A 139 25.38 13.53 -5.67
C ASP A 139 25.74 14.58 -4.61
N LYS A 140 27.03 14.70 -4.29
CA LYS A 140 27.51 15.67 -3.30
C LYS A 140 27.18 17.13 -3.71
N LYS A 141 27.11 17.43 -5.00
CA LYS A 141 26.83 18.79 -5.48
C LYS A 141 25.36 19.14 -5.26
N ASP A 142 24.45 18.20 -5.53
CA ASP A 142 23.02 18.31 -5.30
C ASP A 142 22.72 18.53 -3.81
N ILE A 143 23.38 17.76 -2.94
CA ILE A 143 23.24 17.89 -1.48
C ILE A 143 23.69 19.28 -1.02
N ILE A 144 24.87 19.74 -1.46
CA ILE A 144 25.40 21.07 -1.13
C ILE A 144 24.47 22.18 -1.65
N ALA A 145 23.96 22.03 -2.87
CA ALA A 145 23.01 22.98 -3.45
C ALA A 145 21.74 23.08 -2.61
N MET A 146 21.15 21.93 -2.20
CA MET A 146 19.98 21.89 -1.32
C MET A 146 20.23 22.53 0.04
N MET A 147 21.42 22.36 0.61
CA MET A 147 21.82 22.96 1.88
C MET A 147 21.97 24.48 1.82
N ASN A 148 22.41 25.02 0.68
CA ASN A 148 22.72 26.44 0.53
C ASN A 148 21.50 27.32 0.20
N VAL A 149 20.34 26.72 -0.09
CA VAL A 149 19.07 27.45 -0.29
C VAL A 149 18.57 28.06 1.02
N TRP A 150 18.98 27.54 2.17
CA TRP A 150 18.43 27.91 3.47
C TRP A 150 19.29 28.97 4.18
N ASN A 151 18.65 30.06 4.62
CA ASN A 151 19.30 31.14 5.35
C ASN A 151 19.60 30.75 6.80
N GLU A 152 20.88 30.53 7.11
CA GLU A 152 21.32 30.13 8.47
C GLU A 152 21.12 31.21 9.53
N ASN A 153 20.89 32.47 9.13
CA ASN A 153 20.64 33.56 10.06
C ASN A 153 19.18 33.60 10.55
N THR A 154 18.31 32.71 10.07
CA THR A 154 16.95 32.56 10.59
C THR A 154 16.80 31.19 11.28
N PRO A 155 16.03 31.11 12.39
CA PRO A 155 15.77 29.84 13.06
C PRO A 155 15.20 28.77 12.11
N GLU A 156 14.29 29.15 11.21
CA GLU A 156 13.71 28.24 10.21
C GLU A 156 14.77 27.74 9.22
N GLY A 157 15.60 28.63 8.67
CA GLY A 157 16.60 28.22 7.69
C GLY A 157 17.66 27.32 8.32
N LEU A 158 18.09 27.61 9.55
CA LEU A 158 19.00 26.73 10.29
C LEU A 158 18.37 25.34 10.54
N GLN A 159 17.10 25.29 10.97
CA GLN A 159 16.38 24.03 11.18
C GLN A 159 16.26 23.20 9.89
N ARG A 160 15.89 23.84 8.77
CA ARG A 160 15.75 23.18 7.47
C ARG A 160 17.10 22.66 6.95
N LYS A 161 18.16 23.45 7.09
CA LYS A 161 19.51 23.05 6.70
C LYS A 161 19.99 21.84 7.51
N LEU A 162 19.83 21.89 8.82
CA LEU A 162 20.18 20.78 9.72
C LEU A 162 19.39 19.50 9.37
N PHE A 163 18.08 19.62 9.14
CA PHE A 163 17.25 18.48 8.74
C PHE A 163 17.76 17.83 7.46
N ILE A 164 18.15 18.61 6.43
CA ILE A 164 18.67 18.07 5.17
C ILE A 164 19.99 17.33 5.40
N ILE A 165 20.93 17.93 6.16
CA ILE A 165 22.21 17.30 6.49
C ILE A 165 21.97 15.95 7.14
N ILE A 166 21.19 15.92 8.23
CA ILE A 166 20.97 14.68 8.98
C ILE A 166 20.19 13.67 8.14
N SER A 167 19.23 14.10 7.33
CA SER A 167 18.45 13.20 6.46
C SER A 167 19.31 12.49 5.42
N VAL A 168 20.31 13.18 4.88
CA VAL A 168 21.25 12.60 3.92
C VAL A 168 22.25 11.70 4.62
N GLU A 169 22.89 12.17 5.69
CA GLU A 169 23.95 11.43 6.38
C GLU A 169 23.44 10.19 7.12
N LEU A 170 22.25 10.25 7.71
CA LEU A 170 21.64 9.14 8.45
C LEU A 170 20.60 8.36 7.64
N ALA A 171 20.38 8.73 6.37
CA ALA A 171 19.32 8.19 5.52
C ALA A 171 17.93 8.19 6.20
N TRP A 172 17.61 9.26 6.95
CA TRP A 172 16.35 9.32 7.69
C TRP A 172 15.16 9.23 6.75
N ARG A 173 14.23 8.33 7.11
CA ARG A 173 12.89 8.37 6.54
C ARG A 173 12.14 9.57 7.13
N GLY A 174 11.24 10.16 6.35
CA GLY A 174 10.57 11.41 6.74
C GLY A 174 9.91 11.40 8.13
N ASN A 175 9.36 10.26 8.58
CA ASN A 175 8.78 10.15 9.92
C ASN A 175 9.83 10.02 11.04
N GLU A 176 11.00 9.46 10.75
CA GLU A 176 12.09 9.30 11.72
C GLU A 176 12.64 10.67 12.11
N GLY A 177 12.88 11.54 11.12
CA GLY A 177 13.32 12.92 11.37
C GLY A 177 12.26 13.80 12.05
N LEU A 178 10.96 13.59 11.75
CA LEU A 178 9.86 14.34 12.38
C LEU A 178 9.72 14.05 13.88
N THR A 179 10.06 12.83 14.29
CA THR A 179 9.89 12.35 15.67
C THR A 179 11.19 12.34 16.46
N ALA A 180 12.29 12.79 15.85
CA ALA A 180 13.59 12.84 16.49
C ALA A 180 13.60 13.86 17.64
N LEU A 181 13.91 13.38 18.84
CA LEU A 181 14.03 14.20 20.04
C LEU A 181 15.52 14.50 20.33
N VAL A 182 15.78 15.67 20.90
CA VAL A 182 17.16 16.16 21.16
C VAL A 182 17.98 15.16 21.97
N HIS A 183 17.36 14.44 22.92
CA HIS A 183 18.05 13.47 23.77
C HIS A 183 18.56 12.21 23.04
N HIS A 184 18.20 12.02 21.76
CA HIS A 184 18.77 10.96 20.93
C HIS A 184 20.17 11.31 20.41
N PHE A 185 20.59 12.57 20.50
CA PHE A 185 21.93 13.04 20.12
C PHE A 185 22.69 13.39 21.39
N LYS A 186 23.71 12.58 21.71
CA LYS A 186 24.62 12.80 22.83
C LYS A 186 26.01 13.15 22.32
#